data_AF-A0A7S1YCH8-F1
#
_entry.id   AF-A0A7S1YCH8-F1
#
_cell.length_a   1.000
_cell.length_b   1.000
_cell.length_c   1.000
_cell.angle_alpha   90.00
_cell.angle_beta   90.00
_cell.angle_gamma   90.00
#
_symmetry.space_group_name_H-M   'P 1'
#
loop_
_entity.id
_entity.type
_entity.pdbx_description
1 polymer ?
#
loop_
_entity_poly.entity_id
_entity_poly.type
_entity_poly.pdbx_seq_one_letter_code
_entity_poly.pdbx_strand_id
1 'polypeptide(L)'
;FKQPNHVGGPVHSHQDSTFLYTDPKPTCLGLWLALDDATLQNGCLWVRVGSHKEPIRRQFCRNEQHFTSQVLEERSNVGKGDLSEPKMLMKELVCENNTTAPWEARLPTREELEEQEQHSLSSPIIIPVECKAGDLLAFVGTLDHWSLPNITKNQPRHTFQLHLVEGPKAGITWSKLNWLQYPK
;
A
#
# COMPACT_ATOMS: atom_id res chain seq x y z
N PHE A 1 11.49 8.28 -4.85
CA PHE A 1 11.76 9.62 -5.39
C PHE A 1 10.47 10.24 -5.88
N LYS A 2 10.19 11.50 -5.53
CA LYS A 2 9.11 12.30 -6.14
C LYS A 2 9.74 13.46 -6.90
N GLN A 3 9.84 13.31 -8.22
CA GLN A 3 10.46 14.31 -9.09
C GLN A 3 9.59 15.58 -9.20
N PRO A 4 10.17 16.78 -9.32
CA PRO A 4 9.42 18.03 -9.45
C PRO A 4 8.71 18.16 -10.82
N ASN A 5 7.97 19.25 -11.03
CA ASN A 5 7.22 19.56 -12.26
C ASN A 5 6.16 18.51 -12.65
N HIS A 6 5.44 17.97 -11.66
CA HIS A 6 4.42 16.92 -11.86
C HIS A 6 4.94 15.59 -12.42
N VAL A 7 6.26 15.43 -12.56
CA VAL A 7 6.89 14.18 -13.01
C VAL A 7 6.81 13.11 -11.92
N GLY A 8 6.92 13.51 -10.65
CA GLY A 8 6.63 12.64 -9.51
C GLY A 8 5.13 12.37 -9.40
N GLY A 9 4.65 11.38 -10.17
CA GLY A 9 3.24 10.98 -10.24
C GLY A 9 2.64 10.59 -8.87
N PRO A 10 1.30 10.54 -8.74
CA PRO A 10 0.64 10.20 -7.50
C PRO A 10 0.93 8.75 -7.10
N VAL A 11 0.88 8.49 -5.80
CA VAL A 11 0.70 7.12 -5.29
C VAL A 11 -0.76 7.05 -4.87
N HIS A 12 -1.52 6.13 -5.45
CA HIS A 12 -2.95 5.98 -5.16
C HIS A 12 -3.20 5.38 -3.77
N SER A 13 -4.44 5.47 -3.30
CA SER A 13 -4.85 4.89 -2.02
C SER A 13 -4.62 3.38 -2.00
N HIS A 14 -3.97 2.91 -0.95
CA HIS A 14 -3.70 1.50 -0.74
C HIS A 14 -3.37 1.18 0.73
N GLN A 15 -3.35 -0.12 1.01
CA GLN A 15 -2.79 -0.74 2.21
C GLN A 15 -1.50 -1.47 1.81
N ASP A 16 -0.39 -1.33 2.54
CA ASP A 16 0.85 -2.06 2.24
C ASP A 16 0.66 -3.58 2.30
N SER A 17 -0.21 -4.05 3.20
CA SER A 17 -0.55 -5.47 3.32
C SER A 17 -1.27 -6.04 2.09
N THR A 18 -1.73 -5.19 1.15
CA THR A 18 -2.16 -5.63 -0.18
C THR A 18 -1.00 -6.27 -0.96
N PHE A 19 0.22 -5.76 -0.80
CA PHE A 19 1.41 -6.22 -1.54
C PHE A 19 2.30 -7.14 -0.71
N LEU A 20 2.28 -6.98 0.62
CA LEU A 20 3.14 -7.69 1.57
C LEU A 20 2.26 -8.51 2.55
N TYR A 21 1.58 -9.51 2.00
CA TYR A 21 0.55 -10.27 2.71
C TYR A 21 1.14 -11.32 3.66
N THR A 22 0.55 -11.44 4.85
CA THR A 22 0.90 -12.45 5.85
C THR A 22 -0.33 -13.14 6.42
N ASP A 23 -0.18 -14.40 6.83
CA ASP A 23 -1.23 -15.26 7.40
C ASP A 23 -0.82 -15.76 8.80
N PRO A 24 -1.74 -15.90 9.78
CA PRO A 24 -3.19 -15.69 9.72
C PRO A 24 -3.65 -14.23 9.87
N LYS A 25 -2.72 -13.28 10.04
CA LYS A 25 -3.03 -11.86 10.21
C LYS A 25 -2.01 -10.96 9.49
N PRO A 26 -2.38 -9.73 9.10
CA PRO A 26 -1.41 -8.72 8.66
C PRO A 26 -0.41 -8.39 9.76
N THR A 27 0.87 -8.33 9.40
CA THR A 27 1.96 -7.93 10.31
C THR A 27 2.94 -6.94 9.68
N CYS A 28 2.64 -6.48 8.47
CA CYS A 28 3.46 -5.48 7.79
C CYS A 28 3.50 -4.19 8.62
N LEU A 29 4.71 -3.65 8.81
CA LEU A 29 4.97 -2.34 9.37
C LEU A 29 5.78 -1.54 8.34
N GLY A 30 5.20 -0.45 7.84
CA GLY A 30 5.88 0.51 6.98
C GLY A 30 6.67 1.51 7.82
N LEU A 31 7.94 1.67 7.47
CA LEU A 31 8.84 2.70 7.99
C LEU A 31 9.20 3.64 6.85
N TRP A 32 8.86 4.91 7.01
CA TRP A 32 9.03 5.93 6.00
C TRP A 32 9.88 7.05 6.60
N LEU A 33 11.11 7.21 6.12
CA LEU A 33 12.05 8.23 6.55
C LEU A 33 12.08 9.38 5.55
N ALA A 34 11.76 10.58 6.03
CA ALA A 34 11.93 11.82 5.27
C ALA A 34 13.42 12.12 5.11
N LEU A 35 13.92 12.11 3.87
CA LEU A 35 15.29 12.58 3.58
C LEU A 35 15.30 14.07 3.23
N ASP A 36 14.18 14.57 2.71
CA ASP A 36 13.87 16.00 2.55
C ASP A 36 12.60 16.33 3.34
N ASP A 37 12.36 17.62 3.60
CA ASP A 37 11.06 18.09 4.09
C ASP A 37 9.93 17.59 3.17
N ALA A 38 8.88 17.03 3.76
CA ALA A 38 7.69 16.57 3.06
C ALA A 38 6.52 17.47 3.40
N THR A 39 6.00 18.16 2.39
CA THR A 39 4.94 19.16 2.52
C THR A 39 3.76 18.81 1.63
N LEU A 40 2.65 19.52 1.82
CA LEU A 40 1.49 19.42 0.93
C LEU A 40 1.85 19.64 -0.55
N GLN A 41 2.78 20.55 -0.85
CA GLN A 41 3.12 20.91 -2.23
C GLN A 41 4.08 19.92 -2.89
N ASN A 42 4.93 19.23 -2.13
CA ASN A 42 5.88 18.27 -2.69
C ASN A 42 5.46 16.79 -2.52
N GLY A 43 4.23 16.57 -2.06
CA GLY A 43 3.63 15.24 -1.98
C GLY A 43 3.99 14.51 -0.68
N CYS A 44 3.65 15.10 0.47
CA CYS A 44 3.59 14.40 1.74
C CYS A 44 2.60 13.22 1.68
N LEU A 45 2.65 12.37 2.71
CA LEU A 45 1.66 11.31 2.86
C LEU A 45 0.31 11.89 3.26
N TRP A 46 -0.74 11.20 2.87
CA TRP A 46 -2.09 11.37 3.35
C TRP A 46 -2.55 10.05 3.94
N VAL A 47 -3.24 10.10 5.08
CA VAL A 47 -3.71 8.91 5.78
C VAL A 47 -5.17 9.05 6.15
N ARG A 48 -5.88 7.92 6.16
CA ARG A 48 -7.22 7.83 6.72
C ARG A 48 -7.15 7.32 8.16
N VAL A 49 -7.36 8.20 9.12
CA VAL A 49 -7.27 7.90 10.55
C VAL A 49 -8.26 6.79 10.91
N GLY A 50 -7.78 5.79 11.65
CA GLY A 50 -8.57 4.63 12.06
C GLY A 50 -8.70 3.50 11.04
N SER A 51 -8.36 3.73 9.77
CA SER A 51 -8.50 2.72 8.69
C SER A 51 -7.69 1.45 8.92
N HIS A 52 -6.65 1.48 9.76
CA HIS A 52 -5.88 0.30 10.14
C HIS A 52 -6.69 -0.79 10.85
N LYS A 53 -7.90 -0.46 11.35
CA LYS A 53 -8.83 -1.40 11.99
C LYS A 53 -9.71 -2.14 10.98
N GLU A 54 -9.65 -1.75 9.73
CA GLU A 54 -10.42 -2.35 8.65
C GLU A 54 -9.71 -3.58 8.10
N PRO A 55 -10.45 -4.51 7.47
CA PRO A 55 -9.83 -5.63 6.77
C PRO A 55 -8.92 -5.15 5.63
N ILE A 56 -7.97 -6.00 5.23
CA ILE A 56 -7.26 -5.82 3.97
C ILE A 56 -8.28 -6.00 2.84
N ARG A 57 -8.36 -5.04 1.93
CA ARG A 57 -9.35 -5.05 0.84
C ARG A 57 -8.95 -5.94 -0.32
N ARG A 58 -7.64 -6.00 -0.65
CA ARG A 58 -7.12 -6.66 -1.85
C ARG A 58 -5.81 -7.38 -1.60
N GLN A 59 -5.44 -8.26 -2.51
CA GLN A 59 -4.13 -8.89 -2.53
C GLN A 59 -3.53 -8.86 -3.94
N PHE A 60 -2.37 -8.22 -4.06
CA PHE A 60 -1.53 -8.31 -5.25
C PHE A 60 -0.72 -9.60 -5.20
N CYS A 61 -1.07 -10.57 -6.03
CA CYS A 61 -0.62 -11.94 -5.89
C CYS A 61 -0.15 -12.55 -7.21
N ARG A 62 0.74 -13.52 -7.10
CA ARG A 62 1.18 -14.38 -8.21
C ARG A 62 0.03 -15.25 -8.68
N ASN A 63 -0.15 -15.33 -9.99
CA ASN A 63 -1.18 -16.15 -10.63
C ASN A 63 -0.82 -17.64 -10.58
N GLU A 64 -1.69 -18.44 -9.97
CA GLU A 64 -1.55 -19.89 -9.89
C GLU A 64 -1.58 -20.56 -11.27
N GLN A 65 -2.31 -20.00 -12.24
CA GLN A 65 -2.34 -20.53 -13.60
C GLN A 65 -1.00 -20.35 -14.32
N HIS A 66 -0.33 -19.22 -14.08
CA HIS A 66 0.99 -18.93 -14.66
C HIS A 66 2.12 -19.73 -13.97
N PHE A 67 2.09 -19.80 -12.64
CA PHE A 67 3.19 -20.38 -11.87
C PHE A 67 3.01 -21.88 -11.58
N THR A 68 1.79 -22.41 -11.47
CA THR A 68 1.46 -23.72 -10.86
C THR A 68 1.68 -23.75 -9.34
N SER A 69 0.96 -24.65 -8.65
CA SER A 69 1.06 -24.81 -7.19
C SER A 69 2.46 -25.19 -6.73
N GLN A 70 3.17 -26.05 -7.48
CA GLN A 70 4.51 -26.51 -7.11
C GLN A 70 5.52 -25.36 -7.09
N VAL A 71 5.55 -24.52 -8.12
CA VAL A 71 6.47 -23.38 -8.21
C VAL A 71 6.19 -22.34 -7.12
N LEU A 72 4.91 -22.17 -6.75
CA LEU A 72 4.52 -21.30 -5.63
C LEU A 72 5.05 -21.84 -4.31
N GLU A 73 4.90 -23.15 -4.04
CA GLU A 73 5.46 -23.78 -2.83
C GLU A 73 6.99 -23.68 -2.79
N GLU A 74 7.64 -23.83 -3.93
CA GLU A 74 9.10 -23.70 -4.08
C GLU A 74 9.57 -22.23 -4.00
N ARG A 75 8.64 -21.26 -4.01
CA ARG A 75 8.93 -19.81 -4.05
C ARG A 75 9.78 -19.39 -5.27
N SER A 76 9.74 -20.18 -6.35
CA SER A 76 10.46 -19.91 -7.58
C SER A 76 9.73 -18.84 -8.42
N ASN A 77 10.49 -18.04 -9.16
CA ASN A 77 9.98 -17.02 -10.08
C ASN A 77 9.88 -17.52 -11.54
N VAL A 78 10.12 -18.82 -11.77
CA VAL A 78 10.05 -19.43 -13.10
C VAL A 78 8.63 -19.92 -13.36
N GLY A 79 7.91 -19.26 -14.27
CA GLY A 79 6.58 -19.71 -14.73
C GLY A 79 6.67 -21.08 -15.41
N LYS A 80 5.83 -22.02 -14.97
CA LYS A 80 5.73 -23.39 -15.51
C LYS A 80 4.31 -23.82 -15.84
N GLY A 81 3.34 -22.92 -15.71
CA GLY A 81 1.95 -23.15 -16.06
C GLY A 81 1.61 -22.59 -17.43
N ASP A 82 0.42 -21.99 -17.56
CA ASP A 82 0.02 -21.29 -18.77
C ASP A 82 0.76 -19.94 -18.87
N LEU A 83 1.68 -19.84 -19.84
CA LEU A 83 2.47 -18.63 -20.04
C LEU A 83 1.70 -17.51 -20.74
N SER A 84 0.50 -17.80 -21.28
CA SER A 84 -0.40 -16.77 -21.81
C SER A 84 -1.16 -16.03 -20.71
N GLU A 85 -1.32 -16.67 -19.55
CA GLU A 85 -1.93 -16.06 -18.37
C GLU A 85 -1.02 -14.98 -17.75
N PRO A 86 -1.60 -13.90 -17.20
CA PRO A 86 -0.82 -12.86 -16.55
C PRO A 86 -0.08 -13.43 -15.33
N LYS A 87 1.15 -12.95 -15.10
CA LYS A 87 1.98 -13.37 -13.96
C LYS A 87 1.35 -12.98 -12.62
N MET A 88 0.71 -11.82 -12.58
CA MET A 88 0.22 -11.19 -11.36
C MET A 88 -1.25 -10.85 -11.50
N LEU A 89 -1.99 -10.99 -10.41
CA LEU A 89 -3.41 -10.67 -10.31
C LEU A 89 -3.63 -9.75 -9.11
N MET A 90 -4.62 -8.86 -9.23
CA MET A 90 -5.21 -8.18 -8.09
C MET A 90 -6.44 -8.98 -7.67
N LYS A 91 -6.39 -9.66 -6.52
CA LYS A 91 -7.53 -10.40 -5.96
C LYS A 91 -8.28 -9.49 -4.98
N GLU A 92 -9.58 -9.35 -5.15
CA GLU A 92 -10.46 -8.71 -4.17
C GLU A 92 -10.69 -9.66 -2.98
N LEU A 93 -10.48 -9.18 -1.75
CA LEU A 93 -10.68 -9.94 -0.51
C LEU A 93 -11.99 -9.57 0.19
N VAL A 94 -12.54 -8.40 -0.14
CA VAL A 94 -13.81 -7.88 0.38
C VAL A 94 -14.68 -7.50 -0.80
N CYS A 95 -15.99 -7.75 -0.73
CA CYS A 95 -16.92 -7.33 -1.78
C CYS A 95 -17.03 -5.79 -1.84
N GLU A 96 -17.14 -5.22 -3.05
CA GLU A 96 -17.21 -3.77 -3.29
C GLU A 96 -18.29 -3.06 -2.46
N ASN A 97 -19.45 -3.70 -2.23
CA ASN A 97 -20.53 -3.12 -1.42
C ASN A 97 -20.21 -3.02 0.09
N ASN A 98 -19.05 -3.52 0.53
CA ASN A 98 -18.66 -3.60 1.93
C ASN A 98 -17.31 -2.88 2.19
N THR A 99 -16.77 -2.14 1.22
CA THR A 99 -15.58 -1.31 1.44
C THR A 99 -15.96 0.03 2.04
N THR A 100 -15.25 0.42 3.09
CA THR A 100 -15.29 1.76 3.69
C THR A 100 -14.39 2.77 2.96
N ALA A 101 -13.73 2.34 1.88
CA ALA A 101 -12.88 3.16 1.02
C ALA A 101 -13.19 2.91 -0.47
N PRO A 102 -14.19 3.61 -1.05
CA PRO A 102 -14.56 3.47 -2.46
C PRO A 102 -13.48 4.00 -3.44
N TRP A 103 -12.48 4.72 -2.94
CA TRP A 103 -11.35 5.27 -3.71
C TRP A 103 -10.09 4.40 -3.68
N GLU A 104 -10.15 3.19 -3.12
CA GLU A 104 -9.07 2.21 -3.10
C GLU A 104 -8.52 1.96 -4.54
N ALA A 105 -7.18 2.07 -4.76
CA ALA A 105 -6.47 2.13 -6.06
C ALA A 105 -6.62 3.42 -6.90
N ARG A 106 -7.30 4.45 -6.41
CA ARG A 106 -7.26 5.78 -7.04
C ARG A 106 -7.03 6.85 -5.99
N LEU A 107 -7.04 8.11 -6.42
CA LEU A 107 -7.12 9.22 -5.48
C LEU A 107 -8.61 9.46 -5.17
N PRO A 108 -8.97 9.78 -3.91
CA PRO A 108 -10.33 10.22 -3.59
C PRO A 108 -10.65 11.51 -4.35
N THR A 109 -11.88 11.63 -4.85
CA THR A 109 -12.34 12.89 -5.44
C THR A 109 -12.65 13.90 -4.34
N ARG A 110 -12.76 15.17 -4.72
CA ARG A 110 -13.12 16.21 -3.77
C ARG A 110 -14.54 16.00 -3.21
N GLU A 111 -15.49 15.59 -4.05
CA GLU A 111 -16.84 15.29 -3.59
C GLU A 111 -16.85 14.14 -2.59
N GLU A 112 -16.07 13.08 -2.82
CA GLU A 112 -16.00 11.93 -1.90
C GLU A 112 -15.42 12.29 -0.54
N LEU A 113 -14.43 13.20 -0.50
CA LEU A 113 -13.89 13.72 0.75
C LEU A 113 -14.94 14.55 1.51
N GLU A 114 -15.66 15.43 0.79
CA GLU A 114 -16.69 16.32 1.37
C GLU A 114 -17.96 15.56 1.81
N GLU A 115 -18.39 14.56 1.04
CA GLU A 115 -19.54 13.69 1.37
C GLU A 115 -19.28 12.87 2.63
N GLN A 116 -18.06 12.33 2.76
CA GLN A 116 -17.63 11.65 3.97
C GLN A 116 -17.72 12.60 5.16
N GLU A 117 -17.20 13.83 5.08
CA GLU A 117 -17.27 14.83 6.18
C GLU A 117 -18.71 15.17 6.61
N GLN A 118 -19.67 15.21 5.69
CA GLN A 118 -21.05 15.62 5.98
C GLN A 118 -21.93 14.51 6.58
N HIS A 119 -21.68 13.23 6.26
CA HIS A 119 -22.63 12.14 6.55
C HIS A 119 -22.44 11.43 7.88
N SER A 120 -21.43 11.77 8.69
CA SER A 120 -21.35 11.23 10.04
C SER A 120 -20.65 12.14 11.05
N LEU A 121 -21.08 12.08 12.31
CA LEU A 121 -20.30 12.58 13.45
C LEU A 121 -18.98 11.79 13.66
N SER A 122 -18.71 10.80 12.80
CA SER A 122 -17.63 9.80 12.87
C SER A 122 -16.91 9.61 11.53
N SER A 123 -16.89 10.65 10.69
CA SER A 123 -16.40 10.54 9.32
C SER A 123 -14.92 10.19 9.32
N PRO A 124 -14.43 9.40 8.34
CA PRO A 124 -13.02 9.06 8.28
C PRO A 124 -12.21 10.36 8.23
N ILE A 125 -11.47 10.63 9.31
CA ILE A 125 -10.63 11.81 9.39
C ILE A 125 -9.45 11.56 8.45
N ILE A 126 -9.36 12.33 7.38
CA ILE A 126 -8.30 12.26 6.40
C ILE A 126 -7.34 13.40 6.68
N ILE A 127 -6.07 13.08 6.94
CA ILE A 127 -5.07 14.09 7.30
C ILE A 127 -3.82 13.99 6.42
N PRO A 128 -3.25 15.13 6.00
CA PRO A 128 -1.89 15.16 5.49
C PRO A 128 -0.91 14.96 6.66
N VAL A 129 0.20 14.29 6.38
CA VAL A 129 1.29 14.07 7.33
C VAL A 129 2.54 14.75 6.77
N GLU A 130 2.68 16.04 7.07
CA GLU A 130 3.90 16.80 6.76
C GLU A 130 5.02 16.43 7.73
N CYS A 131 6.23 16.30 7.20
CA CYS A 131 7.41 15.86 7.95
C CYS A 131 8.59 16.78 7.65
N LYS A 132 9.50 16.92 8.62
CA LYS A 132 10.83 17.50 8.40
C LYS A 132 11.83 16.44 7.99
N ALA A 133 12.87 16.85 7.28
CA ALA A 133 14.00 15.97 7.00
C ALA A 133 14.53 15.34 8.30
N GLY A 134 14.65 14.02 8.32
CA GLY A 134 15.03 13.23 9.50
C GLY A 134 13.86 12.60 10.26
N ASP A 135 12.62 13.03 10.04
CA ASP A 135 11.45 12.41 10.68
C ASP A 135 11.20 11.01 10.13
N LEU A 136 10.89 10.09 11.05
CA LEU A 136 10.49 8.72 10.74
C LEU A 136 9.00 8.53 11.05
N LEU A 137 8.20 8.28 10.01
CA LEU A 137 6.83 7.81 10.16
C LEU A 137 6.80 6.29 10.19
N ALA A 138 6.17 5.72 11.22
CA ALA A 138 5.92 4.29 11.34
C ALA A 138 4.41 4.03 11.35
N PHE A 139 3.95 3.13 10.49
CA PHE A 139 2.52 2.78 10.39
C PHE A 139 2.32 1.31 10.03
N VAL A 140 1.24 0.73 10.54
CA VAL A 140 0.86 -0.65 10.22
C VAL A 140 0.35 -0.75 8.79
N GLY A 141 0.61 -1.88 8.14
CA GLY A 141 0.37 -2.06 6.71
C GLY A 141 -1.11 -2.14 6.30
N THR A 142 -2.03 -2.17 7.26
CA THR A 142 -3.48 -2.02 7.02
C THR A 142 -3.92 -0.56 6.97
N LEU A 143 -3.06 0.40 7.34
CA LEU A 143 -3.40 1.82 7.27
C LEU A 143 -3.53 2.26 5.80
N ASP A 144 -4.71 2.78 5.46
CA ASP A 144 -5.00 3.35 4.15
C ASP A 144 -4.28 4.69 3.98
N HIS A 145 -3.43 4.77 2.97
CA HIS A 145 -2.60 5.95 2.73
C HIS A 145 -2.26 6.16 1.24
N TRP A 146 -1.91 7.40 0.89
CA TRP A 146 -1.56 7.81 -0.47
C TRP A 146 -0.61 9.02 -0.47
N SER A 147 -0.16 9.45 -1.65
CA SER A 147 0.54 10.73 -1.80
C SER A 147 0.20 11.44 -3.10
N LEU A 148 -0.09 12.73 -3.00
CA LEU A 148 -0.35 13.58 -4.16
C LEU A 148 0.92 13.82 -5.00
N PRO A 149 0.81 14.24 -6.27
CA PRO A 149 1.97 14.55 -7.10
C PRO A 149 2.84 15.66 -6.49
N ASN A 150 4.15 15.64 -6.79
CA ASN A 150 5.02 16.76 -6.44
C ASN A 150 4.82 17.89 -7.47
N ILE A 151 4.22 19.00 -7.01
CA ILE A 151 3.89 20.16 -7.85
C ILE A 151 4.91 21.29 -7.74
N THR A 152 6.00 21.09 -6.99
CA THR A 152 7.08 22.08 -6.88
C THR A 152 7.89 22.15 -8.18
N LYS A 153 8.51 23.30 -8.44
CA LYS A 153 9.24 23.55 -9.70
C LYS A 153 10.61 22.88 -9.76
N ASN A 154 11.40 23.00 -8.69
CA ASN A 154 12.82 22.63 -8.70
C ASN A 154 13.26 21.79 -7.49
N GLN A 155 12.31 21.28 -6.69
CA GLN A 155 12.64 20.57 -5.45
C GLN A 155 12.13 19.12 -5.51
N PRO A 156 13.02 18.13 -5.68
CA PRO A 156 12.62 16.74 -5.49
C PRO A 156 12.26 16.49 -4.02
N ARG A 157 11.51 15.41 -3.76
CA ARG A 157 11.27 14.91 -2.41
C ARG A 157 11.75 13.48 -2.27
N HIS A 158 12.81 13.30 -1.49
CA HIS A 158 13.44 12.03 -1.21
C HIS A 158 12.94 11.42 0.09
N THR A 159 12.74 10.10 0.04
CA THR A 159 12.37 9.30 1.20
C THR A 159 13.04 7.96 1.09
N PHE A 160 13.44 7.40 2.23
CA PHE A 160 13.81 6.00 2.35
C PHE A 160 12.64 5.23 2.98
N GLN A 161 12.34 4.05 2.45
CA GLN A 161 11.23 3.23 2.94
C GLN A 161 11.71 1.81 3.22
N LEU A 162 11.27 1.26 4.34
CA LEU A 162 11.54 -0.11 4.76
C LEU A 162 10.25 -0.73 5.27
N HIS A 163 9.97 -1.96 4.87
CA HIS A 163 8.86 -2.74 5.42
C HIS A 163 9.39 -3.88 6.28
N LEU A 164 8.81 -4.05 7.46
CA LEU A 164 9.09 -5.15 8.37
C LEU A 164 7.87 -6.05 8.45
N VAL A 165 8.09 -7.36 8.56
CA VAL A 165 7.03 -8.35 8.81
C VAL A 165 7.44 -9.28 9.94
N GLU A 166 6.47 -9.76 10.71
CA GLU A 166 6.72 -10.79 11.71
C GLU A 166 7.11 -12.11 11.02
N GLY A 167 8.05 -12.84 11.64
CA GLY A 167 8.57 -14.09 11.09
C GLY A 167 7.87 -15.35 11.63
N PRO A 168 8.28 -16.55 11.17
CA PRO A 168 7.67 -17.82 11.56
C PRO A 168 7.66 -18.10 13.07
N LYS A 169 8.62 -17.55 13.82
CA LYS A 169 8.68 -17.67 15.30
C LYS A 169 7.49 -17.00 16.00
N ALA A 170 6.83 -16.05 15.35
CA ALA A 170 5.60 -15.42 15.83
C ALA A 170 4.32 -16.14 15.35
N GLY A 171 4.45 -17.29 14.68
CA GLY A 171 3.33 -18.00 14.07
C GLY A 171 2.83 -17.35 12.78
N ILE A 172 3.67 -16.55 12.11
CA ILE A 172 3.32 -15.77 10.93
C ILE A 172 3.96 -16.38 9.69
N THR A 173 3.15 -16.56 8.66
CA THR A 173 3.56 -17.12 7.37
C THR A 173 3.58 -16.03 6.31
N TRP A 174 4.75 -15.84 5.67
CA TRP A 174 4.87 -15.03 4.45
C TRP A 174 4.19 -15.75 3.30
N SER A 175 3.20 -15.10 2.67
CA SER A 175 2.41 -15.73 1.63
C SER A 175 3.27 -16.15 0.44
N LYS A 176 3.14 -17.42 0.03
CA LYS A 176 3.74 -17.94 -1.21
C LYS A 176 3.22 -17.25 -2.48
N LEU A 177 2.10 -16.54 -2.35
CA LEU A 177 1.49 -15.79 -3.44
C LEU A 177 2.04 -14.36 -3.55
N ASN A 178 2.81 -13.85 -2.58
CA ASN A 178 3.38 -12.50 -2.68
C ASN A 178 4.30 -12.39 -3.90
N TRP A 179 4.30 -11.22 -4.55
CA TRP A 179 5.17 -10.95 -5.70
C TRP A 179 6.66 -11.05 -5.33
N LEU A 180 7.00 -10.62 -4.12
CA LEU A 180 8.32 -10.74 -3.53
C LEU A 180 8.41 -12.05 -2.74
N GLN A 181 9.43 -12.85 -3.05
CA GLN A 181 9.72 -14.09 -2.34
C GLN A 181 11.17 -14.07 -1.83
N TYR A 182 11.36 -14.57 -0.62
CA TYR A 182 12.71 -14.85 -0.10
C TYR A 182 13.26 -16.10 -0.78
N PRO A 183 14.54 -16.11 -1.19
CA PRO A 183 15.22 -17.33 -1.56
C PRO A 183 15.04 -18.38 -0.45
N LYS A 184 14.83 -19.63 -0.86
CA LYS A 184 14.91 -20.76 0.07
C LYS A 184 16.36 -21.10 0.36
#